data_AF-A0A552JQ24-F1
#
_entry.id   AF-A0A552JQ24-F1
#
_cell.length_a   1.000
_cell.length_b   1.000
_cell.length_c   1.000
_cell.angle_alpha   90.00
_cell.angle_beta   90.00
_cell.angle_gamma   90.00
#
_symmetry.space_group_name_H-M   'P 1'
#
loop_
_entity.id
_entity.type
_entity.pdbx_description
1 polymer ?
#
loop_
_entity_poly.entity_id
_entity_poly.type
_entity_poly.pdbx_seq_one_letter_code
_entity_poly.pdbx_strand_id
1 'polypeptide(L)'
;MATMTSNSDRDKALGLVLNQIERNFGKGSIMRLGDATRMRVETVPSGALTLDMALGGGLPKGRIVEIYGPESSGKTTLALHAIAEVQKAGGVAAFVDAEHALDPTYSEVLGVDINNLLVAQPDTGEAALEIVDQLVRSSAVDIVVIDSVAALVPRAEIEGEMGDNQVGLQARLMSKALRKIAGNIGKSGCVVIFLNQLRQKIGVTYGNPEVTTGGTALKFYASVRLDIRRIQTLKKGTEGEYGIRAKVKVAKNKVAPPFRIAEFDIIFGKGISQVGCMLDMAEQTNVVTRKGAWYSYNGENIAQGRDNAVKYLEEKPEVAAEIEKLLRDKLDMGSVPFPTEPADEDEGDDEEPEI
;
A
#
# COMPACT_ATOMS: atom_id res chain seq x y z
N MET A 1 6.95 57.34 -2.78
CA MET A 1 7.31 56.56 -3.98
C MET A 1 7.97 55.27 -3.52
N ALA A 2 7.26 54.15 -3.61
CA ALA A 2 7.83 52.85 -3.31
C ALA A 2 8.75 52.45 -4.47
N THR A 3 10.06 52.49 -4.24
CA THR A 3 11.07 52.01 -5.18
C THR A 3 10.85 50.52 -5.37
N MET A 4 10.38 50.12 -6.54
CA MET A 4 10.37 48.72 -6.96
C MET A 4 11.83 48.23 -6.95
N THR A 5 12.20 47.46 -5.93
CA THR A 5 13.47 46.72 -5.89
C THR A 5 13.59 45.92 -7.18
N SER A 6 14.70 46.12 -7.90
CA SER A 6 14.99 45.40 -9.12
C SER A 6 14.95 43.89 -8.84
N ASN A 7 14.37 43.09 -9.74
CA ASN A 7 14.22 41.64 -9.56
C ASN A 7 15.58 40.95 -9.26
N SER A 8 16.66 41.52 -9.82
CA SER A 8 18.06 41.11 -9.61
C SER A 8 18.52 41.18 -8.15
N ASP A 9 18.18 42.25 -7.42
CA ASP A 9 18.62 42.40 -6.02
C ASP A 9 17.88 41.43 -5.10
N ARG A 10 16.61 41.17 -5.42
CA ARG A 10 15.77 40.18 -4.74
C ARG A 10 16.28 38.76 -4.99
N ASP A 11 16.68 38.44 -6.22
CA ASP A 11 17.25 37.14 -6.59
C ASP A 11 18.63 36.91 -5.94
N LYS A 12 19.47 37.94 -5.84
CA LYS A 12 20.75 37.85 -5.12
C LYS A 12 20.55 37.61 -3.62
N ALA A 13 19.65 38.36 -2.99
CA ALA A 13 19.32 38.16 -1.58
C ALA A 13 18.75 36.75 -1.33
N LEU A 14 17.85 36.29 -2.20
CA LEU A 14 17.31 34.94 -2.17
C LEU A 14 18.40 33.88 -2.31
N GLY A 15 19.33 34.05 -3.26
CA GLY A 15 20.46 33.12 -3.46
C GLY A 15 21.37 33.01 -2.24
N LEU A 16 21.63 34.12 -1.54
CA LEU A 16 22.41 34.10 -0.29
C LEU A 16 21.68 33.33 0.82
N VAL A 17 20.37 33.55 0.98
CA VAL A 17 19.54 32.83 1.95
C VAL A 17 19.49 31.34 1.64
N LEU A 18 19.27 30.96 0.37
CA LEU A 18 19.27 29.56 -0.06
C LEU A 18 20.61 28.86 0.24
N ASN A 19 21.73 29.50 -0.10
CA ASN A 19 23.07 28.98 0.21
C ASN A 19 23.33 28.86 1.72
N GLN A 20 22.84 29.81 2.52
CA GLN A 20 22.97 29.76 3.97
C GLN A 20 22.15 28.60 4.56
N ILE A 21 20.94 28.38 4.05
CA ILE A 21 20.08 27.25 4.44
C ILE A 21 20.72 25.92 4.06
N GLU A 22 21.31 25.79 2.86
CA GLU A 22 22.02 24.57 2.47
C GLU A 22 23.27 24.31 3.32
N ARG A 23 24.04 25.36 3.68
CA ARG A 23 25.20 25.22 4.58
C ARG A 23 24.80 24.79 5.98
N ASN A 24 23.71 25.33 6.51
CA ASN A 24 23.25 25.06 7.88
C ASN A 24 22.54 23.71 8.01
N PHE A 25 21.79 23.28 6.98
CA PHE A 25 20.89 22.13 7.06
C PHE A 25 21.21 21.00 6.06
N GLY A 26 22.29 21.15 5.29
CA GLY A 26 22.75 20.16 4.32
C GLY A 26 22.25 20.42 2.90
N LYS A 27 22.97 19.86 1.92
CA LYS A 27 22.65 19.99 0.49
C LYS A 27 21.28 19.41 0.20
N GLY A 28 20.42 20.18 -0.48
CA GLY A 28 19.03 19.78 -0.76
C GLY A 28 18.03 20.00 0.38
N SER A 29 18.40 20.72 1.45
CA SER A 29 17.47 21.16 2.50
C SER A 29 16.42 22.16 1.99
N ILE A 30 16.73 22.87 0.89
CA ILE A 30 15.82 23.78 0.20
C ILE A 30 16.13 23.75 -1.30
N MET A 31 15.09 23.65 -2.14
CA MET A 31 15.25 23.63 -3.60
C MET A 31 14.03 24.23 -4.28
N ARG A 32 14.18 24.73 -5.51
CA ARG A 32 13.05 25.15 -6.34
C ARG A 32 12.32 23.91 -6.83
N LEU A 33 10.99 23.91 -6.74
CA LEU A 33 10.16 22.75 -7.10
C LEU A 33 10.34 22.32 -8.57
N GLY A 34 10.57 23.26 -9.48
CA GLY A 34 10.80 22.98 -10.91
C GLY A 34 12.18 22.37 -11.22
N ASP A 35 13.18 22.60 -10.35
CA ASP A 35 14.52 22.01 -10.47
C ASP A 35 14.58 20.62 -9.80
N ALA A 36 13.51 20.20 -9.14
CA ALA A 36 13.38 18.94 -8.42
C ALA A 36 12.97 17.79 -9.37
N THR A 37 13.77 17.53 -10.41
CA THR A 37 13.64 16.33 -11.27
C THR A 37 13.69 15.01 -10.49
N ARG A 38 14.15 15.04 -9.23
CA ARG A 38 14.10 13.96 -8.24
C ARG A 38 12.72 13.67 -7.61
N MET A 39 11.65 14.41 -7.95
CA MET A 39 10.34 14.23 -7.30
C MET A 39 9.40 13.19 -7.93
N ARG A 40 9.83 12.41 -8.93
CA ARG A 40 9.12 11.15 -9.21
C ARG A 40 9.44 10.20 -8.07
N VAL A 41 8.46 9.99 -7.20
CA VAL A 41 8.58 9.04 -6.09
C VAL A 41 8.77 7.66 -6.71
N GLU A 42 9.92 7.05 -6.44
CA GLU A 42 10.21 5.68 -6.85
C GLU A 42 9.19 4.74 -6.21
N THR A 43 8.78 3.70 -6.92
CA THR A 43 7.81 2.72 -6.45
C THR A 43 8.40 1.32 -6.43
N VAL A 44 7.84 0.46 -5.56
CA VAL A 44 8.07 -0.98 -5.59
C VAL A 44 6.77 -1.69 -5.99
N PRO A 45 6.84 -2.80 -6.75
CA PRO A 45 5.65 -3.57 -7.07
C PRO A 45 4.96 -4.08 -5.80
N SER A 46 3.63 -4.05 -5.79
CA SER A 46 2.81 -4.64 -4.73
C SER A 46 2.65 -6.16 -4.87
N GLY A 47 3.08 -6.71 -6.01
CA GLY A 47 2.79 -8.08 -6.43
C GLY A 47 1.35 -8.26 -6.92
N ALA A 48 0.64 -7.17 -7.25
CA ALA A 48 -0.62 -7.22 -7.97
C ALA A 48 -0.61 -6.14 -9.06
N LEU A 49 -0.46 -6.55 -10.33
CA LEU A 49 -0.33 -5.59 -11.44
C LEU A 49 -1.51 -4.61 -11.52
N THR A 50 -2.74 -5.09 -11.27
CA THR A 50 -3.93 -4.23 -11.26
C THR A 50 -3.85 -3.15 -10.16
N LEU A 51 -3.29 -3.48 -9.00
CA LEU A 51 -3.07 -2.52 -7.91
C LEU A 51 -1.92 -1.57 -8.21
N ASP A 52 -0.82 -2.05 -8.78
CA ASP A 52 0.30 -1.19 -9.16
C ASP A 52 -0.13 -0.11 -10.12
N MET A 53 -0.97 -0.45 -11.09
CA MET A 53 -1.55 0.50 -12.04
C MET A 53 -2.52 1.48 -11.36
N ALA A 54 -3.38 0.99 -10.45
CA ALA A 54 -4.25 1.86 -9.66
C ALA A 54 -3.45 2.85 -8.78
N LEU A 55 -2.27 2.44 -8.30
CA LEU A 55 -1.37 3.29 -7.50
C LEU A 55 -0.54 4.28 -8.33
N GLY A 56 -0.47 4.09 -9.66
CA GLY A 56 0.37 4.88 -10.55
C GLY A 56 1.84 4.40 -10.60
N GLY A 57 2.06 3.10 -10.39
CA GLY A 57 3.37 2.46 -10.53
C GLY A 57 3.75 1.51 -9.38
N GLY A 58 2.92 1.37 -8.35
CA GLY A 58 3.19 0.54 -7.18
C GLY A 58 3.26 1.31 -5.86
N LEU A 59 3.81 0.68 -4.83
CA LEU A 59 3.92 1.24 -3.48
C LEU A 59 5.06 2.28 -3.43
N PRO A 60 4.82 3.50 -2.94
CA PRO A 60 5.83 4.56 -2.98
C PRO A 60 6.94 4.35 -1.94
N LYS A 61 8.20 4.32 -2.41
CA LYS A 61 9.40 4.29 -1.57
C LYS A 61 9.50 5.52 -0.67
N GLY A 62 10.07 5.30 0.52
CA GLY A 62 10.27 6.34 1.52
C GLY A 62 8.96 6.87 2.11
N ARG A 63 7.87 6.08 2.06
CA ARG A 63 6.53 6.49 2.54
C ARG A 63 5.87 5.42 3.40
N ILE A 64 4.94 5.90 4.23
CA ILE A 64 4.05 5.06 5.02
C ILE A 64 2.83 4.70 4.18
N VAL A 65 2.48 3.41 4.18
CA VAL A 65 1.28 2.84 3.56
C VAL A 65 0.43 2.19 4.64
N GLU A 66 -0.88 2.39 4.59
CA GLU A 66 -1.83 1.64 5.42
C GLU A 66 -2.65 0.71 4.52
N ILE A 67 -2.75 -0.57 4.90
CA ILE A 67 -3.64 -1.54 4.28
C ILE A 67 -4.63 -1.99 5.34
N TYR A 68 -5.90 -1.67 5.15
CA TYR A 68 -6.95 -1.97 6.11
C TYR A 68 -8.13 -2.65 5.45
N GLY A 69 -8.93 -3.34 6.25
CA GLY A 69 -10.10 -4.06 5.76
C GLY A 69 -10.56 -5.15 6.71
N PRO A 70 -11.66 -5.85 6.37
CA PRO A 70 -12.19 -6.95 7.16
C PRO A 70 -11.18 -8.09 7.36
N GLU A 71 -11.44 -8.95 8.33
CA GLU A 71 -10.70 -10.21 8.45
C GLU A 71 -10.82 -11.05 7.18
N SER A 72 -9.78 -11.83 6.88
CA SER A 72 -9.74 -12.69 5.68
C SER A 72 -9.94 -11.95 4.34
N SER A 73 -9.72 -10.63 4.28
CA SER A 73 -9.82 -9.86 3.04
C SER A 73 -8.58 -9.93 2.15
N GLY A 74 -7.46 -10.45 2.67
CA GLY A 74 -6.19 -10.58 1.94
C GLY A 74 -5.09 -9.59 2.31
N LYS A 75 -5.23 -8.84 3.42
CA LYS A 75 -4.24 -7.86 3.92
C LYS A 75 -2.82 -8.44 4.01
N THR A 76 -2.63 -9.51 4.78
CA THR A 76 -1.33 -10.16 5.00
C THR A 76 -0.81 -10.77 3.70
N THR A 77 -1.67 -11.42 2.89
CA THR A 77 -1.29 -11.92 1.56
C THR A 77 -0.72 -10.82 0.65
N LEU A 78 -1.37 -9.66 0.59
CA LEU A 78 -0.89 -8.54 -0.21
C LEU A 78 0.45 -7.99 0.32
N ALA A 79 0.62 -7.92 1.64
CA ALA A 79 1.88 -7.48 2.23
C ALA A 79 3.04 -8.46 1.98
N LEU A 80 2.77 -9.77 2.05
CA LEU A 80 3.76 -10.81 1.74
C LEU A 80 4.17 -10.79 0.26
N HIS A 81 3.24 -10.52 -0.66
CA HIS A 81 3.59 -10.30 -2.07
C HIS A 81 4.48 -9.06 -2.28
N ALA A 82 4.20 -7.95 -1.59
CA ALA A 82 5.06 -6.78 -1.63
C ALA A 82 6.47 -7.07 -1.08
N ILE A 83 6.58 -7.87 -0.02
CA ILE A 83 7.86 -8.36 0.52
C ILE A 83 8.59 -9.20 -0.53
N ALA A 84 7.91 -10.17 -1.14
CA ALA A 84 8.49 -11.06 -2.14
C ALA A 84 9.04 -10.28 -3.35
N GLU A 85 8.31 -9.27 -3.84
CA GLU A 85 8.78 -8.41 -4.94
C GLU A 85 10.00 -7.58 -4.57
N VAL A 86 10.08 -7.06 -3.34
CA VAL A 86 11.27 -6.34 -2.85
C VAL A 86 12.48 -7.28 -2.74
N GLN A 87 12.31 -8.48 -2.16
CA GLN A 87 13.39 -9.47 -2.04
C GLN A 87 13.87 -9.94 -3.42
N LYS A 88 12.95 -10.16 -4.36
CA LYS A 88 13.27 -10.52 -5.75
C LYS A 88 14.11 -9.45 -6.46
N ALA A 89 13.94 -8.19 -6.10
CA ALA A 89 14.77 -7.08 -6.57
C ALA A 89 16.13 -6.97 -5.82
N GLY A 90 16.42 -7.89 -4.90
CA GLY A 90 17.63 -7.90 -4.07
C GLY A 90 17.56 -6.99 -2.84
N GLY A 91 16.37 -6.48 -2.51
CA GLY A 91 16.14 -5.64 -1.33
C GLY A 91 15.97 -6.45 -0.04
N VAL A 92 16.10 -5.77 1.09
CA VAL A 92 15.95 -6.37 2.42
C VAL A 92 14.55 -6.08 2.96
N ALA A 93 13.89 -7.12 3.47
CA ALA A 93 12.55 -7.03 4.02
C ALA A 93 12.52 -7.37 5.52
N ALA A 94 11.63 -6.71 6.25
CA ALA A 94 11.33 -7.03 7.64
C ALA A 94 9.83 -7.14 7.89
N PHE A 95 9.46 -8.04 8.80
CA PHE A 95 8.09 -8.28 9.24
C PHE A 95 8.02 -8.21 10.77
N VAL A 96 7.20 -7.29 11.28
CA VAL A 96 6.92 -7.15 12.71
C VAL A 96 5.55 -7.79 12.96
N ASP A 97 5.60 -9.03 13.45
CA ASP A 97 4.43 -9.89 13.71
C ASP A 97 3.94 -9.67 15.14
N ALA A 98 3.08 -8.67 15.32
CA ALA A 98 2.42 -8.38 16.59
C ALA A 98 1.19 -9.28 16.81
N GLU A 99 0.59 -9.84 15.74
CA GLU A 99 -0.52 -10.80 15.84
C GLU A 99 -0.06 -12.25 16.13
N HIS A 100 1.24 -12.54 16.08
CA HIS A 100 1.82 -13.88 16.22
C HIS A 100 1.20 -14.90 15.27
N ALA A 101 0.85 -14.47 14.06
CA ALA A 101 0.04 -15.23 13.10
C ALA A 101 0.75 -15.49 11.76
N LEU A 102 2.03 -15.13 11.63
CA LEU A 102 2.79 -15.34 10.40
C LEU A 102 3.07 -16.85 10.19
N ASP A 103 2.61 -17.38 9.05
CA ASP A 103 2.91 -18.76 8.61
C ASP A 103 4.10 -18.74 7.64
N PRO A 104 5.28 -19.31 8.01
CA PRO A 104 6.43 -19.39 7.13
C PRO A 104 6.18 -20.23 5.88
N THR A 105 5.38 -21.29 5.98
CA THR A 105 5.09 -22.21 4.87
C THR A 105 4.27 -21.48 3.80
N TYR A 106 3.23 -20.77 4.23
CA TYR A 106 2.44 -19.96 3.31
C TYR A 106 3.27 -18.83 2.71
N SER A 107 4.12 -18.17 3.52
CA SER A 107 5.00 -17.10 3.05
C SER A 107 5.97 -17.57 1.96
N GLU A 108 6.57 -18.74 2.11
CA GLU A 108 7.46 -19.34 1.10
C GLU A 108 6.72 -19.60 -0.22
N VAL A 109 5.49 -20.12 -0.13
CA VAL A 109 4.62 -20.34 -1.30
C VAL A 109 4.31 -19.04 -2.04
N LEU A 110 4.22 -17.91 -1.33
CA LEU A 110 4.02 -16.58 -1.94
C LEU A 110 5.31 -16.00 -2.56
N GLY A 111 6.44 -16.72 -2.46
CA GLY A 111 7.72 -16.30 -3.01
C GLY A 111 8.58 -15.48 -2.06
N VAL A 112 8.25 -15.45 -0.77
CA VAL A 112 9.07 -14.80 0.26
C VAL A 112 10.30 -15.67 0.54
N ASP A 113 11.48 -15.05 0.51
CA ASP A 113 12.71 -15.69 0.95
C ASP A 113 12.77 -15.68 2.48
N ILE A 114 12.34 -16.80 3.07
CA ILE A 114 12.25 -17.01 4.51
C ILE A 114 13.62 -16.92 5.20
N ASN A 115 14.70 -17.31 4.53
CA ASN A 115 16.03 -17.31 5.13
C ASN A 115 16.57 -15.89 5.34
N ASN A 116 16.13 -14.95 4.50
CA ASN A 116 16.58 -13.57 4.52
C ASN A 116 15.52 -12.58 5.03
N LEU A 117 14.31 -13.04 5.36
CA LEU A 117 13.28 -12.20 5.97
C LEU A 117 13.62 -11.92 7.44
N LEU A 118 13.76 -10.65 7.80
CA LEU A 118 13.91 -10.26 9.21
C LEU A 118 12.54 -10.32 9.90
N VAL A 119 12.39 -11.15 10.93
CA VAL A 119 11.13 -11.26 11.68
C VAL A 119 11.34 -10.79 13.12
N ALA A 120 10.42 -9.96 13.61
CA ALA A 120 10.36 -9.54 15.00
C ALA A 120 8.98 -9.84 15.58
N GLN A 121 8.95 -10.44 16.78
CA GLN A 121 7.75 -10.73 17.55
C GLN A 121 7.83 -10.00 18.89
N PRO A 122 7.44 -8.71 18.93
CA PRO A 122 7.59 -7.87 20.11
C PRO A 122 6.47 -8.11 21.13
N ASP A 123 6.81 -8.05 22.42
CA ASP A 123 5.83 -8.20 23.50
C ASP A 123 4.94 -6.95 23.72
N THR A 124 5.36 -5.78 23.22
CA THR A 124 4.66 -4.50 23.44
C THR A 124 4.64 -3.63 22.18
N GLY A 125 3.62 -2.78 22.08
CA GLY A 125 3.47 -1.82 20.98
C GLY A 125 4.63 -0.82 20.92
N GLU A 126 5.17 -0.38 22.07
CA GLU A 126 6.37 0.46 22.13
C GLU A 126 7.57 -0.23 21.49
N ALA A 127 7.85 -1.47 21.90
CA ALA A 127 8.97 -2.24 21.37
C ALA A 127 8.85 -2.45 19.86
N ALA A 128 7.65 -2.81 19.39
CA ALA A 128 7.35 -2.98 17.97
C ALA A 128 7.71 -1.72 17.16
N LEU A 129 7.22 -0.55 17.59
CA LEU A 129 7.42 0.71 16.89
C LEU A 129 8.86 1.23 17.00
N GLU A 130 9.58 0.91 18.09
CA GLU A 130 11.00 1.20 18.22
C GLU A 130 11.85 0.35 17.27
N ILE A 131 11.54 -0.94 17.12
CA ILE A 131 12.18 -1.82 16.13
C ILE A 131 12.00 -1.23 14.73
N VAL A 132 10.78 -0.84 14.36
CA VAL A 132 10.50 -0.20 13.06
C VAL A 132 11.33 1.07 12.87
N ASP A 133 11.39 1.98 13.86
CA ASP A 133 12.19 3.21 13.76
C ASP A 133 13.68 2.92 13.59
N GLN A 134 14.22 1.91 14.28
CA GLN A 134 15.62 1.50 14.15
C GLN A 134 15.92 0.91 12.77
N LEU A 135 15.06 0.02 12.26
CA LEU A 135 15.20 -0.57 10.93
C LEU A 135 15.17 0.52 9.85
N VAL A 136 14.19 1.41 9.89
CA VAL A 136 14.09 2.54 8.94
C VAL A 136 15.32 3.45 9.02
N ARG A 137 15.79 3.77 10.24
CA ARG A 137 16.96 4.63 10.45
C ARG A 137 18.25 4.00 9.92
N SER A 138 18.38 2.68 9.95
CA SER A 138 19.55 1.96 9.44
C SER A 138 19.77 2.17 7.95
N SER A 139 18.71 2.50 7.20
CA SER A 139 18.71 2.55 5.72
C SER A 139 19.16 1.23 5.06
N ALA A 140 19.15 0.12 5.81
CA ALA A 140 19.52 -1.21 5.34
C ALA A 140 18.29 -2.07 5.00
N VAL A 141 17.08 -1.55 5.21
CA VAL A 141 15.80 -2.24 4.97
C VAL A 141 14.99 -1.43 3.96
N ASP A 142 14.49 -2.12 2.94
CA ASP A 142 13.72 -1.54 1.83
C ASP A 142 12.21 -1.59 2.08
N ILE A 143 11.75 -2.58 2.85
CA ILE A 143 10.34 -2.71 3.24
C ILE A 143 10.19 -3.24 4.67
N VAL A 144 9.30 -2.61 5.45
CA VAL A 144 8.91 -3.08 6.79
C VAL A 144 7.41 -3.21 6.84
N VAL A 145 6.90 -4.39 7.18
CA VAL A 145 5.47 -4.66 7.41
C VAL A 145 5.21 -4.80 8.90
N ILE A 146 4.13 -4.20 9.39
CA ILE A 146 3.64 -4.36 10.76
C ILE A 146 2.25 -5.02 10.71
N ASP A 147 2.14 -6.24 11.24
CA ASP A 147 0.89 -7.00 11.31
C ASP A 147 0.52 -7.27 12.78
N SER A 148 -0.42 -6.53 13.39
CA SER A 148 -1.16 -5.38 12.87
C SER A 148 -1.21 -4.25 13.89
N VAL A 149 -1.66 -3.07 13.48
CA VAL A 149 -1.85 -1.91 14.38
C VAL A 149 -2.76 -2.26 15.56
N ALA A 150 -3.77 -3.11 15.36
CA ALA A 150 -4.68 -3.49 16.42
C ALA A 150 -3.97 -4.26 17.56
N ALA A 151 -2.89 -4.98 17.24
CA ALA A 151 -2.08 -5.74 18.19
C ALA A 151 -0.94 -4.93 18.82
N LEU A 152 -0.77 -3.64 18.49
CA LEU A 152 0.21 -2.76 19.12
C LEU A 152 -0.29 -2.28 20.48
N VAL A 153 -0.36 -3.20 21.44
CA VAL A 153 -0.86 -2.94 22.79
C VAL A 153 0.23 -2.26 23.63
N PRO A 154 -0.01 -1.07 24.22
CA PRO A 154 0.96 -0.41 25.06
C PRO A 154 1.33 -1.24 26.30
N ARG A 155 2.58 -1.15 26.76
CA ARG A 155 3.05 -1.89 27.94
C ARG A 155 2.17 -1.69 29.18
N ALA A 156 1.72 -0.46 29.43
CA ALA A 156 0.89 -0.16 30.59
C ALA A 156 -0.48 -0.87 30.53
N GLU A 157 -0.98 -1.19 29.34
CA GLU A 157 -2.24 -1.92 29.14
C GLU A 157 -2.02 -3.42 29.36
N ILE A 158 -0.87 -3.96 28.96
CA ILE A 158 -0.49 -5.37 29.18
C ILE A 158 -0.23 -5.65 30.68
N GLU A 159 0.45 -4.73 31.37
CA GLU A 159 0.78 -4.87 32.79
C GLU A 159 -0.38 -4.47 33.72
N GLY A 160 -1.40 -3.79 33.18
CA GLY A 160 -2.57 -3.32 33.92
C GLY A 160 -3.61 -4.41 34.17
N GLU A 161 -4.61 -4.09 34.99
CA GLU A 161 -5.75 -4.99 35.20
C GLU A 161 -6.81 -4.80 34.10
N MET A 162 -7.60 -5.84 33.81
CA MET A 162 -8.64 -5.78 32.75
C MET A 162 -9.67 -4.66 32.93
N GLY A 163 -9.84 -4.15 34.17
CA GLY A 163 -10.77 -3.07 34.49
C GLY A 163 -10.15 -1.67 34.42
N ASP A 164 -8.84 -1.54 34.15
CA ASP A 164 -8.17 -0.26 34.14
C ASP A 164 -8.61 0.58 32.93
N ASN A 165 -9.03 1.82 33.21
CA ASN A 165 -9.45 2.72 32.15
C ASN A 165 -8.25 3.42 31.51
N GLN A 166 -7.77 2.90 30.38
CA GLN A 166 -6.59 3.43 29.67
C GLN A 166 -6.97 4.08 28.33
N VAL A 167 -7.85 5.09 28.38
CA VAL A 167 -8.38 5.74 27.17
C VAL A 167 -7.26 6.36 26.32
N GLY A 168 -7.20 5.97 25.05
CA GLY A 168 -6.40 6.64 24.02
C GLY A 168 -4.88 6.43 24.12
N LEU A 169 -4.41 5.49 24.94
CA LEU A 169 -2.98 5.24 25.11
C LEU A 169 -2.31 4.81 23.80
N GLN A 170 -2.93 3.88 23.07
CA GLN A 170 -2.47 3.42 21.76
C GLN A 170 -2.42 4.55 20.72
N ALA A 171 -3.42 5.43 20.69
CA ALA A 171 -3.45 6.57 19.75
C ALA A 171 -2.30 7.56 20.00
N ARG A 172 -1.97 7.81 21.27
CA ARG A 172 -0.83 8.65 21.66
C ARG A 172 0.51 8.00 21.30
N LEU A 173 0.64 6.69 21.53
CA LEU A 173 1.80 5.90 21.14
C LEU A 173 2.04 5.99 19.63
N MET A 174 1.02 5.71 18.83
CA MET A 174 1.06 5.80 17.36
C MET A 174 1.45 7.20 16.90
N SER A 175 0.85 8.25 17.47
CA SER A 175 1.16 9.65 17.12
C SER A 175 2.64 10.00 17.36
N LYS A 176 3.23 9.52 18.46
CA LYS A 176 4.63 9.75 18.80
C LYS A 176 5.57 8.95 17.89
N ALA A 177 5.25 7.68 17.63
CA ALA A 177 6.06 6.80 16.79
C ALA A 177 6.06 7.25 15.33
N LEU A 178 4.88 7.51 14.74
CA LEU A 178 4.75 7.94 13.35
C LEU A 178 5.50 9.24 13.08
N ARG A 179 5.54 10.17 14.04
CA ARG A 179 6.33 11.41 13.94
C ARG A 179 7.83 11.13 13.80
N LYS A 180 8.35 10.14 14.52
CA LYS A 180 9.76 9.72 14.41
C LYS A 180 10.02 9.00 13.09
N ILE A 181 9.19 8.01 12.76
CA ILE A 181 9.32 7.19 11.55
C ILE A 181 9.25 8.08 10.29
N ALA A 182 8.27 8.98 10.22
CA ALA A 182 8.09 9.88 9.07
C ALA A 182 9.29 10.81 8.84
N GLY A 183 10.02 11.20 9.90
CA GLY A 183 11.23 12.01 9.77
C GLY A 183 12.42 11.24 9.17
N ASN A 184 12.46 9.93 9.34
CA ASN A 184 13.56 9.06 8.90
C ASN A 184 13.27 8.39 7.54
N ILE A 185 12.00 8.04 7.29
CA ILE A 185 11.60 7.20 6.16
C ILE A 185 11.94 7.82 4.79
N GLY A 186 11.74 9.13 4.64
CA GLY A 186 12.03 9.83 3.38
C GLY A 186 13.51 9.83 2.97
N LYS A 187 14.44 9.62 3.92
CA LYS A 187 15.87 9.50 3.65
C LYS A 187 16.29 8.06 3.35
N SER A 188 15.64 7.09 3.99
CA SER A 188 15.96 5.67 3.87
C SER A 188 15.48 5.04 2.56
N GLY A 189 14.44 5.59 1.92
CA GLY A 189 13.77 4.93 0.79
C GLY A 189 12.90 3.73 1.19
N CYS A 190 12.88 3.34 2.47
CA CYS A 190 12.07 2.24 2.99
C CYS A 190 10.57 2.49 2.79
N VAL A 191 9.83 1.45 2.39
CA VAL A 191 8.36 1.42 2.45
C VAL A 191 7.95 0.86 3.80
N VAL A 192 7.10 1.57 4.55
CA VAL A 192 6.58 1.06 5.83
C VAL A 192 5.09 0.81 5.70
N ILE A 193 4.69 -0.45 5.78
CA ILE A 193 3.30 -0.90 5.64
C ILE A 193 2.73 -1.21 7.01
N PHE A 194 1.63 -0.54 7.38
CA PHE A 194 0.82 -0.90 8.53
C PHE A 194 -0.41 -1.68 8.07
N LEU A 195 -0.55 -2.91 8.56
CA LEU A 195 -1.81 -3.64 8.44
C LEU A 195 -2.74 -3.20 9.56
N ASN A 196 -4.01 -3.00 9.22
CA ASN A 196 -5.00 -2.53 10.17
C ASN A 196 -6.34 -3.26 10.01
N GLN A 197 -7.09 -3.31 11.10
CA GLN A 197 -8.41 -3.91 11.13
C GLN A 197 -9.47 -2.81 11.15
N LEU A 198 -10.67 -3.14 10.65
CA LEU A 198 -11.83 -2.29 10.80
C LEU A 198 -12.52 -2.54 12.15
N ARG A 199 -13.05 -1.47 12.72
CA ARG A 199 -13.92 -1.43 13.90
C ARG A 199 -15.13 -0.55 13.58
N GLN A 200 -16.19 -0.63 14.38
CA GLN A 200 -17.35 0.24 14.24
C GLN A 200 -17.34 1.31 15.34
N LYS A 201 -17.50 2.59 14.97
CA LYS A 201 -17.72 3.69 15.91
C LYS A 201 -19.17 3.61 16.39
N ILE A 202 -19.36 3.36 17.69
CA ILE A 202 -20.68 3.31 18.32
C ILE A 202 -21.29 4.72 18.29
N GLY A 203 -22.60 4.81 17.99
CA GLY A 203 -23.35 6.08 18.01
C GLY A 203 -23.42 6.82 16.68
N VAL A 204 -22.77 6.32 15.63
CA VAL A 204 -22.90 6.88 14.27
C VAL A 204 -24.23 6.42 13.66
N THR A 205 -25.14 7.36 13.42
CA THR A 205 -26.48 7.07 12.87
C THR A 205 -26.60 7.46 11.39
N TYR A 206 -25.66 8.26 10.89
CA TYR A 206 -25.54 8.72 9.51
C TYR A 206 -24.07 8.61 9.06
N GLY A 207 -23.81 8.29 7.79
CA GLY A 207 -22.46 8.10 7.27
C GLY A 207 -21.87 6.70 7.46
N ASN A 208 -20.57 6.54 7.19
CA ASN A 208 -19.86 5.26 7.33
C ASN A 208 -19.38 5.06 8.79
N PRO A 209 -19.87 4.05 9.54
CA PRO A 209 -19.46 3.83 10.93
C PRO A 209 -18.09 3.16 11.05
N GLU A 210 -17.47 2.73 9.95
CA GLU A 210 -16.21 1.98 9.99
C GLU A 210 -15.01 2.90 10.26
N VAL A 211 -14.20 2.50 11.24
CA VAL A 211 -12.98 3.20 11.66
C VAL A 211 -11.81 2.21 11.78
N THR A 212 -10.59 2.74 11.71
CA THR A 212 -9.35 1.97 11.86
C THR A 212 -8.78 2.13 13.27
N THR A 213 -8.11 1.09 13.78
CA THR A 213 -7.48 1.11 15.11
C THR A 213 -6.25 2.03 15.15
N GLY A 214 -5.81 2.46 16.35
CA GLY A 214 -4.60 3.26 16.53
C GLY A 214 -4.80 4.78 16.44
N GLY A 215 -6.04 5.26 16.46
CA GLY A 215 -6.39 6.69 16.36
C GLY A 215 -6.25 7.27 14.95
N THR A 216 -6.23 8.60 14.84
CA THR A 216 -6.26 9.29 13.54
C THR A 216 -4.88 9.52 12.92
N ALA A 217 -3.80 9.40 13.70
CA ALA A 217 -2.45 9.75 13.25
C ALA A 217 -2.03 8.99 11.99
N LEU A 218 -2.25 7.67 11.94
CA LEU A 218 -1.89 6.85 10.78
C LEU A 218 -2.59 7.33 9.51
N LYS A 219 -3.87 7.73 9.60
CA LYS A 219 -4.62 8.30 8.46
C LYS A 219 -3.91 9.51 7.87
N PHE A 220 -3.33 10.39 8.68
CA PHE A 220 -2.65 11.60 8.21
C PHE A 220 -1.24 11.33 7.66
N TYR A 221 -0.47 10.50 8.37
CA TYR A 221 0.92 10.17 8.01
C TYR A 221 1.02 9.24 6.80
N ALA A 222 0.05 8.34 6.61
CA ALA A 222 -0.01 7.48 5.43
C ALA A 222 -0.08 8.32 4.16
N SER A 223 0.82 8.02 3.21
CA SER A 223 0.78 8.59 1.87
C SER A 223 -0.19 7.83 0.97
N VAL A 224 -0.34 6.54 1.23
CA VAL A 224 -1.29 5.67 0.55
C VAL A 224 -2.11 4.93 1.60
N ARG A 225 -3.43 4.88 1.41
CA ARG A 225 -4.33 4.04 2.21
C ARG A 225 -5.13 3.14 1.28
N LEU A 226 -5.12 1.84 1.56
CA LEU A 226 -5.74 0.80 0.77
C LEU A 226 -6.86 0.14 1.59
N ASP A 227 -8.10 0.23 1.13
CA ASP A 227 -9.24 -0.51 1.66
C ASP A 227 -9.40 -1.81 0.84
N ILE A 228 -9.01 -2.94 1.43
CA ILE A 228 -9.11 -4.25 0.79
C ILE A 228 -10.30 -5.04 1.34
N ARG A 229 -11.18 -5.49 0.44
CA ARG A 229 -12.38 -6.27 0.77
C ARG A 229 -12.53 -7.49 -0.13
N ARG A 230 -13.05 -8.57 0.45
CA ARG A 230 -13.56 -9.71 -0.32
C ARG A 230 -14.89 -9.33 -0.95
N ILE A 231 -14.98 -9.37 -2.28
CA ILE A 231 -16.22 -9.09 -3.02
C ILE A 231 -16.89 -10.35 -3.56
N GLN A 232 -16.14 -11.44 -3.76
CA GLN A 232 -16.67 -12.71 -4.22
C GLN A 232 -15.85 -13.87 -3.67
N THR A 233 -16.50 -15.01 -3.43
CA THR A 233 -15.83 -16.29 -3.19
C THR A 233 -15.76 -17.07 -4.50
N LEU A 234 -14.57 -17.56 -4.84
CA LEU A 234 -14.34 -18.37 -6.04
C LEU A 234 -14.60 -19.85 -5.72
N LYS A 235 -15.51 -20.48 -6.49
CA LYS A 235 -15.96 -21.85 -6.28
C LYS A 235 -15.78 -22.67 -7.55
N LYS A 236 -15.37 -23.94 -7.40
CA LYS A 236 -15.20 -24.86 -8.52
C LYS A 236 -16.22 -26.01 -8.43
N GLY A 237 -17.42 -25.77 -8.96
CA GLY A 237 -18.51 -26.75 -8.90
C GLY A 237 -18.79 -27.22 -7.46
N THR A 238 -18.71 -28.52 -7.23
CA THR A 238 -18.88 -29.16 -5.91
C THR A 238 -17.57 -29.34 -5.13
N GLU A 239 -16.41 -28.99 -5.69
CA GLU A 239 -15.07 -29.20 -5.07
C GLU A 239 -14.77 -28.18 -3.96
N GLY A 240 -15.68 -27.23 -3.70
CA GLY A 240 -15.56 -26.24 -2.64
C GLY A 240 -15.03 -24.89 -3.10
N GLU A 241 -14.56 -24.10 -2.12
CA GLU A 241 -14.04 -22.75 -2.30
C GLU A 241 -12.52 -22.83 -2.53
N TYR A 242 -12.03 -22.21 -3.60
CA TYR A 242 -10.59 -22.29 -3.97
C TYR A 242 -9.87 -20.94 -3.88
N GLY A 243 -10.61 -19.86 -3.62
CA GLY A 243 -10.04 -18.52 -3.51
C GLY A 243 -11.10 -17.45 -3.32
N ILE A 244 -10.66 -16.19 -3.37
CA ILE A 244 -11.53 -15.02 -3.27
C ILE A 244 -11.18 -14.01 -4.36
N ARG A 245 -12.17 -13.26 -4.82
CA ARG A 245 -11.98 -12.01 -5.56
C ARG A 245 -11.85 -10.90 -4.52
N ALA A 246 -10.70 -10.27 -4.47
CA ALA A 246 -10.44 -9.11 -3.64
C ALA A 246 -10.59 -7.83 -4.47
N LYS A 247 -11.18 -6.81 -3.84
CA LYS A 247 -11.25 -5.45 -4.36
C LYS A 247 -10.46 -4.54 -3.43
N VAL A 248 -9.59 -3.72 -3.99
CA VAL A 248 -8.80 -2.73 -3.28
C VAL A 248 -9.18 -1.34 -3.76
N LYS A 249 -9.75 -0.52 -2.89
CA LYS A 249 -9.99 0.92 -3.13
C LYS A 249 -8.79 1.70 -2.62
N VAL A 250 -8.19 2.52 -3.47
CA VAL A 250 -7.12 3.46 -3.09
C VAL A 250 -7.76 4.66 -2.37
N ALA A 251 -8.14 4.48 -1.11
CA ALA A 251 -8.86 5.47 -0.30
C ALA A 251 -8.07 6.77 -0.12
N LYS A 252 -6.74 6.69 -0.15
CA LYS A 252 -5.85 7.86 -0.12
C LYS A 252 -4.64 7.62 -1.01
N ASN A 253 -4.25 8.63 -1.78
CA ASN A 253 -3.01 8.62 -2.55
C ASN A 253 -2.41 10.03 -2.63
N LYS A 254 -1.18 10.20 -2.11
CA LYS A 254 -0.41 11.46 -2.17
C LYS A 254 0.60 11.49 -3.32
N VAL A 255 0.74 10.41 -4.10
CA VAL A 255 1.75 10.30 -5.17
C VAL A 255 1.13 10.19 -6.56
N ALA A 256 -0.11 9.72 -6.67
CA ALA A 256 -0.92 9.67 -7.88
C ALA A 256 -2.39 9.96 -7.56
N PRO A 257 -3.30 10.03 -8.55
CA PRO A 257 -4.72 10.25 -8.29
C PRO A 257 -5.32 9.19 -7.34
N PRO A 258 -6.05 9.59 -6.28
CA PRO A 258 -6.72 8.66 -5.38
C PRO A 258 -7.97 8.04 -6.02
N PHE A 259 -8.68 7.20 -5.26
CA PHE A 259 -10.01 6.68 -5.55
C PHE A 259 -10.13 5.66 -6.67
N ARG A 260 -9.00 5.29 -7.26
CA ARG A 260 -8.91 4.17 -8.20
C ARG A 260 -9.18 2.84 -7.49
N ILE A 261 -9.71 1.89 -8.26
CA ILE A 261 -10.02 0.54 -7.80
C ILE A 261 -9.13 -0.44 -8.53
N ALA A 262 -8.62 -1.42 -7.79
CA ALA A 262 -8.02 -2.63 -8.33
C ALA A 262 -8.80 -3.84 -7.88
N GLU A 263 -8.88 -4.83 -8.76
CA GLU A 263 -9.42 -6.15 -8.42
C GLU A 263 -8.43 -7.22 -8.83
N PHE A 264 -8.39 -8.30 -8.05
CA PHE A 264 -7.56 -9.46 -8.34
C PHE A 264 -8.06 -10.66 -7.55
N ASP A 265 -7.66 -11.85 -7.99
CA ASP A 265 -7.99 -13.08 -7.28
C ASP A 265 -6.86 -13.46 -6.33
N ILE A 266 -7.24 -13.89 -5.14
CA ILE A 266 -6.35 -14.53 -4.17
C ILE A 266 -6.75 -16.01 -4.13
N ILE A 267 -5.87 -16.85 -4.66
CA ILE A 267 -6.05 -18.30 -4.71
C ILE A 267 -5.44 -18.92 -3.45
N PHE A 268 -6.22 -19.74 -2.75
CA PHE A 268 -5.76 -20.35 -1.50
C PHE A 268 -4.54 -21.23 -1.74
N GLY A 269 -3.50 -21.05 -0.92
CA GLY A 269 -2.22 -21.75 -1.08
C GLY A 269 -1.43 -21.40 -2.34
N LYS A 270 -1.74 -20.27 -3.02
CA LYS A 270 -0.93 -19.74 -4.14
C LYS A 270 -0.75 -18.23 -4.09
N GLY A 271 -1.67 -17.50 -3.45
CA GLY A 271 -1.64 -16.04 -3.38
C GLY A 271 -2.33 -15.36 -4.54
N ILE A 272 -1.88 -14.15 -4.84
CA ILE A 272 -2.44 -13.29 -5.88
C ILE A 272 -2.13 -13.88 -7.26
N SER A 273 -3.18 -14.08 -8.07
CA SER A 273 -3.03 -14.57 -9.43
C SER A 273 -2.43 -13.50 -10.35
N GLN A 274 -1.13 -13.63 -10.65
CA GLN A 274 -0.44 -12.72 -11.59
C GLN A 274 -1.05 -12.77 -12.99
N VAL A 275 -1.32 -13.98 -13.48
CA VAL A 275 -1.95 -14.19 -14.80
C VAL A 275 -3.35 -13.61 -14.83
N GLY A 276 -4.13 -13.76 -13.74
CA GLY A 276 -5.44 -13.12 -13.59
C GLY A 276 -5.35 -11.59 -13.64
N CYS A 277 -4.40 -10.99 -12.93
CA CYS A 277 -4.16 -9.55 -12.97
C CYS A 277 -3.78 -9.08 -14.39
N MET A 278 -2.90 -9.80 -15.07
CA MET A 278 -2.48 -9.50 -16.43
C MET A 278 -3.65 -9.58 -17.41
N LEU A 279 -4.49 -10.61 -17.32
CA LEU A 279 -5.69 -10.76 -18.15
C LEU A 279 -6.66 -9.60 -17.94
N ASP A 280 -6.94 -9.24 -16.69
CA ASP A 280 -7.86 -8.15 -16.34
C ASP A 280 -7.34 -6.80 -16.90
N MET A 281 -6.03 -6.55 -16.80
CA MET A 281 -5.40 -5.36 -17.38
C MET A 281 -5.39 -5.39 -18.92
N ALA A 282 -5.17 -6.57 -19.52
CA ALA A 282 -5.21 -6.74 -20.97
C ALA A 282 -6.62 -6.49 -21.52
N GLU A 283 -7.68 -6.87 -20.79
CA GLU A 283 -9.06 -6.53 -21.11
C GLU A 283 -9.29 -5.01 -21.04
N GLN A 284 -8.91 -4.36 -19.93
CA GLN A 284 -9.08 -2.92 -19.74
C GLN A 284 -8.36 -2.07 -20.79
N THR A 285 -7.21 -2.54 -21.26
CA THR A 285 -6.41 -1.85 -22.28
C THR A 285 -6.78 -2.25 -23.72
N ASN A 286 -7.78 -3.12 -23.92
CA ASN A 286 -8.17 -3.68 -25.22
C ASN A 286 -7.02 -4.41 -25.94
N VAL A 287 -6.08 -5.02 -25.21
CA VAL A 287 -5.13 -6.01 -25.76
C VAL A 287 -5.85 -7.34 -25.96
N VAL A 288 -6.64 -7.74 -24.95
CA VAL A 288 -7.60 -8.82 -25.05
C VAL A 288 -8.99 -8.21 -25.14
N THR A 289 -9.84 -8.75 -26.00
CA THR A 289 -11.22 -8.27 -26.15
C THR A 289 -12.19 -9.27 -25.58
N ARG A 290 -13.21 -8.79 -24.87
CA ARG A 290 -14.28 -9.63 -24.33
C ARG A 290 -15.57 -9.37 -25.11
N LYS A 291 -16.15 -10.42 -25.69
CA LYS A 291 -17.48 -10.40 -26.35
C LYS A 291 -18.42 -11.36 -25.64
N GLY A 292 -19.25 -10.81 -24.75
CA GLY A 292 -20.10 -11.60 -23.86
C GLY A 292 -19.26 -12.43 -22.88
N ALA A 293 -19.34 -13.76 -22.99
CA ALA A 293 -18.53 -14.67 -22.18
C ALA A 293 -17.19 -15.04 -22.83
N TRP A 294 -16.94 -14.67 -24.08
CA TRP A 294 -15.75 -15.08 -24.82
C TRP A 294 -14.64 -14.04 -24.71
N TYR A 295 -13.42 -14.52 -24.43
CA TYR A 295 -12.19 -13.76 -24.51
C TYR A 295 -11.51 -14.06 -25.85
N SER A 296 -11.04 -13.01 -26.52
CA SER A 296 -10.39 -13.10 -27.82
C SER A 296 -9.08 -12.30 -27.83
N TYR A 297 -8.05 -12.87 -28.45
CA TYR A 297 -6.74 -12.25 -28.65
C TYR A 297 -6.38 -12.28 -30.14
N ASN A 298 -5.89 -11.18 -30.70
CA ASN A 298 -5.60 -11.03 -32.14
C ASN A 298 -6.75 -11.46 -33.08
N GLY A 299 -8.00 -11.28 -32.65
CA GLY A 299 -9.20 -11.62 -33.42
C GLY A 299 -9.64 -13.09 -33.30
N GLU A 300 -8.86 -13.95 -32.64
CA GLU A 300 -9.20 -15.35 -32.38
C GLU A 300 -9.77 -15.54 -30.98
N ASN A 301 -10.79 -16.40 -30.85
CA ASN A 301 -11.36 -16.74 -29.55
C ASN A 301 -10.42 -17.69 -28.80
N ILE A 302 -9.93 -17.27 -27.65
CA ILE A 302 -8.99 -18.05 -26.83
C ILE A 302 -9.68 -18.90 -25.76
N ALA A 303 -10.76 -18.38 -25.15
CA ALA A 303 -11.47 -19.08 -24.09
C ALA A 303 -12.88 -18.51 -23.83
N GLN A 304 -13.76 -19.35 -23.29
CA GLN A 304 -15.06 -18.94 -22.75
C GLN A 304 -15.00 -18.88 -21.22
N GLY A 305 -15.28 -17.71 -20.66
CA GLY A 305 -15.21 -17.45 -19.22
C GLY A 305 -13.81 -17.08 -18.75
N ARG A 306 -13.73 -16.26 -17.69
CA ARG A 306 -12.48 -15.71 -17.19
C ARG A 306 -11.53 -16.80 -16.68
N ASP A 307 -12.04 -17.73 -15.88
CA ASP A 307 -11.23 -18.83 -15.31
C ASP A 307 -10.57 -19.69 -16.39
N ASN A 308 -11.25 -19.92 -17.51
CA ASN A 308 -10.67 -20.67 -18.63
C ASN A 308 -9.65 -19.83 -19.42
N ALA A 309 -9.85 -18.51 -19.51
CA ALA A 309 -8.86 -17.61 -20.11
C ALA A 309 -7.57 -17.54 -19.28
N VAL A 310 -7.69 -17.52 -17.94
CA VAL A 310 -6.52 -17.61 -17.05
C VAL A 310 -5.77 -18.92 -17.27
N LYS A 311 -6.48 -20.07 -17.25
CA LYS A 311 -5.87 -21.39 -17.52
C LYS A 311 -5.20 -21.44 -18.89
N TYR A 312 -5.82 -20.89 -19.93
CA TYR A 312 -5.25 -20.84 -21.26
C TYR A 312 -3.90 -20.12 -21.28
N LEU A 313 -3.78 -19.00 -20.55
CA LEU A 313 -2.53 -18.24 -20.46
C LEU A 313 -1.49 -18.93 -19.57
N GLU A 314 -1.92 -19.66 -18.53
CA GLU A 314 -1.03 -20.50 -17.72
C GLU A 314 -0.46 -21.68 -18.55
N GLU A 315 -1.26 -22.28 -19.43
CA GLU A 315 -0.86 -23.38 -20.31
C GLU A 315 -0.03 -22.93 -21.53
N LYS A 316 -0.10 -21.64 -21.90
CA LYS A 316 0.59 -21.05 -23.06
C LYS A 316 1.46 -19.85 -22.67
N PRO A 317 2.61 -20.07 -22.03
CA PRO A 317 3.48 -19.00 -21.53
C PRO A 317 4.01 -18.08 -22.65
N GLU A 318 4.13 -18.58 -23.88
CA GLU A 318 4.52 -17.77 -25.04
C GLU A 318 3.49 -16.69 -25.37
N VAL A 319 2.19 -17.02 -25.29
CA VAL A 319 1.10 -16.06 -25.51
C VAL A 319 1.00 -15.10 -24.34
N ALA A 320 1.17 -15.60 -23.11
CA ALA A 320 1.20 -14.76 -21.92
C ALA A 320 2.31 -13.70 -21.98
N ALA A 321 3.53 -14.08 -22.39
CA ALA A 321 4.65 -13.15 -22.54
C ALA A 321 4.42 -12.12 -23.66
N GLU A 322 3.78 -12.52 -24.76
CA GLU A 322 3.40 -11.60 -25.83
C GLU A 322 2.39 -10.55 -25.35
N ILE A 323 1.33 -10.99 -24.65
CA ILE A 323 0.32 -10.10 -24.05
C ILE A 323 0.96 -9.18 -23.01
N GLU A 324 1.84 -9.71 -22.14
CA GLU A 324 2.53 -8.90 -21.13
C GLU A 324 3.35 -7.78 -21.79
N LYS A 325 4.08 -8.10 -22.87
CA LYS A 325 4.88 -7.12 -23.60
C LYS A 325 3.99 -6.03 -24.21
N LEU A 326 2.92 -6.41 -24.92
CA LEU A 326 1.98 -5.45 -25.50
C LEU A 326 1.29 -4.60 -24.44
N LEU A 327 1.00 -5.19 -23.28
CA LEU A 327 0.44 -4.49 -22.14
C LEU A 327 1.43 -3.43 -21.64
N ARG A 328 2.69 -3.79 -21.38
CA ARG A 328 3.75 -2.85 -20.96
C ARG A 328 3.90 -1.69 -21.93
N ASP A 329 3.94 -1.97 -23.23
CA ASP A 329 4.05 -0.93 -24.27
C ASP A 329 2.85 0.05 -24.21
N LYS A 330 1.61 -0.46 -24.00
CA LYS A 330 0.42 0.39 -23.82
C LYS A 330 0.42 1.19 -22.53
N LEU A 331 0.92 0.60 -21.44
CA LEU A 331 1.04 1.27 -20.15
C LEU A 331 2.02 2.46 -20.23
N ASP A 332 3.14 2.28 -20.91
CA ASP A 332 4.14 3.35 -21.13
C ASP A 332 3.61 4.50 -21.99
N MET A 333 2.64 4.22 -22.88
CA MET A 333 1.94 5.24 -23.67
C MET A 333 0.87 6.02 -22.87
N GLY A 334 0.63 5.67 -21.60
CA GLY A 334 -0.19 6.44 -20.66
C GLY A 334 -1.71 6.34 -20.85
N SER A 335 -2.20 5.40 -21.65
CA SER A 335 -3.62 5.30 -22.02
C SER A 335 -4.34 4.16 -21.27
N VAL A 336 -4.58 4.33 -19.96
CA VAL A 336 -5.41 3.38 -19.18
C VAL A 336 -6.53 4.10 -18.45
N PRO A 337 -7.81 3.84 -18.80
CA PRO A 337 -8.93 4.27 -17.99
C PRO A 337 -9.00 3.43 -16.70
N PHE A 338 -9.08 4.09 -15.55
CA PHE A 338 -9.21 3.42 -14.25
C PHE A 338 -10.62 3.59 -13.72
N PRO A 339 -11.27 2.52 -13.20
CA PRO A 339 -12.48 2.66 -12.42
C PRO A 339 -12.20 3.50 -11.17
N THR A 340 -13.05 4.49 -10.91
CA THR A 340 -12.96 5.34 -9.71
C THR A 340 -14.24 5.22 -8.90
N GLU A 341 -14.11 5.10 -7.59
CA GLU A 341 -15.23 5.23 -6.66
C GLU A 341 -15.08 6.51 -5.85
N PRO A 342 -16.12 7.37 -5.77
CA PRO A 342 -16.02 8.61 -5.01
C PRO A 342 -15.54 8.34 -3.57
N ALA A 343 -14.88 9.34 -2.98
CA ALA A 343 -14.62 9.36 -1.56
C ALA A 343 -15.93 9.10 -0.82
N ASP A 344 -15.90 8.33 0.27
CA ASP A 344 -17.07 8.25 1.14
C ASP A 344 -17.31 9.70 1.64
N GLU A 345 -18.46 10.29 1.30
CA GLU A 345 -18.89 11.59 1.78
C GLU A 345 -19.12 11.46 3.28
N ASP A 346 -18.07 11.62 4.12
CA ASP A 346 -18.11 11.94 5.57
C ASP A 346 -16.72 11.75 6.26
N GLU A 347 -15.60 12.06 5.61
CA GLU A 347 -14.34 12.39 6.34
C GLU A 347 -14.28 13.88 6.69
N GLY A 348 -15.43 14.50 6.99
CA GLY A 348 -15.54 15.82 7.60
C GLY A 348 -15.59 15.67 9.12
N ASP A 349 -14.69 16.37 9.82
CA ASP A 349 -14.58 16.37 11.28
C ASP A 349 -15.94 16.60 11.95
N ASP A 350 -16.35 15.65 12.80
CA ASP A 350 -17.25 15.94 13.92
C ASP A 350 -16.46 16.82 14.92
N GLU A 351 -16.27 18.11 14.61
CA GLU A 351 -16.12 19.10 15.67
C GLU A 351 -17.44 19.12 16.43
N GLU A 352 -17.50 18.42 17.56
CA GLU A 352 -18.56 18.65 18.54
C GLU A 352 -18.55 20.15 18.89
N PRO A 353 -19.69 20.85 18.87
CA PRO A 353 -19.75 22.20 19.41
C PRO A 353 -19.48 22.11 20.91
N GLU A 354 -18.41 22.77 21.37
CA GLU A 354 -18.19 23.02 22.79
C GLU A 354 -19.46 23.67 23.39
N ILE A 355 -20.01 23.07 24.44
CA ILE A 355 -21.02 23.67 25.33
C ILE A 355 -20.35 23.99 26.67
#